data_AF-A0A9P0LIX0-F1
#
_entry.id   AF-A0A9P0LIX0-F1
#
_cell.length_a   1.000
_cell.length_b   1.000
_cell.length_c   1.000
_cell.angle_alpha   90.00
_cell.angle_beta   90.00
_cell.angle_gamma   90.00
#
_symmetry.space_group_name_H-M   'P 1'
#
loop_
_entity.id
_entity.type
_entity.pdbx_description
1 polymer ?
#
loop_
_entity_poly.entity_id
_entity_poly.type
_entity_poly.pdbx_seq_one_letter_code
_entity_poly.pdbx_strand_id
1 'polypeptide(L)'
;MAAKRRKFFEDYVKFGITFREKDELQLPQCVICMKHLINDSMRPHRLERRLKQQHPTLVLKTKELFSYKAESLKRMRLDKSGSYHTASFEIGFMIAKQKKPHTISEELIKPCI
;
A
#
# COMPACT_ATOMS: atom_id res chain seq x y z
N MET A 1 3.76 -23.99 16.31
CA MET A 1 4.94 -23.21 16.74
C MET A 1 4.67 -21.73 16.51
N ALA A 2 4.48 -20.93 17.57
CA ALA A 2 4.19 -19.51 17.44
C ALA A 2 5.45 -18.76 17.00
N ALA A 3 5.42 -18.19 15.79
CA ALA A 3 6.53 -17.40 15.29
C ALA A 3 6.75 -16.18 16.20
N LYS A 4 7.95 -16.09 16.80
CA LYS A 4 8.36 -14.96 17.65
C LYS A 4 8.17 -13.66 16.85
N ARG A 5 7.20 -12.85 17.27
CA ARG A 5 6.82 -11.58 16.66
C ARG A 5 7.90 -10.54 16.96
N ARG A 6 8.48 -9.93 15.93
CA ARG A 6 9.42 -8.81 16.11
C ARG A 6 8.60 -7.53 16.13
N LYS A 7 8.69 -6.76 17.24
CA LYS A 7 8.13 -5.42 17.30
C LYS A 7 8.74 -4.58 16.16
N PHE A 8 7.90 -3.74 15.55
CA PHE A 8 8.34 -2.84 14.49
C PHE A 8 9.41 -1.90 15.03
N PHE A 9 10.54 -1.85 14.34
CA PHE A 9 11.56 -0.83 14.53
C PHE A 9 11.56 0.06 13.30
N GLU A 10 11.45 1.37 13.47
CA GLU A 10 11.52 2.34 12.36
C GLU A 10 12.81 2.21 11.54
N ASP A 11 13.84 1.59 12.12
CA ASP A 11 15.07 1.21 11.44
C ASP A 11 14.87 0.35 10.20
N TYR A 12 13.78 -0.41 10.06
CA TYR A 12 13.54 -1.23 8.88
C TYR A 12 13.22 -0.41 7.62
N VAL A 13 12.91 0.88 7.75
CA VAL A 13 12.70 1.80 6.63
C VAL A 13 13.99 1.96 5.82
N LYS A 14 15.19 1.84 6.43
CA LYS A 14 16.48 1.88 5.70
C LYS A 14 16.64 0.74 4.70
N PHE A 15 15.91 -0.35 4.89
CA PHE A 15 15.85 -1.48 3.96
C PHE A 15 14.64 -1.42 3.00
N GLY A 16 13.90 -0.30 2.98
CA GLY A 16 12.70 -0.16 2.16
C GLY A 16 11.54 -1.04 2.62
N ILE A 17 11.45 -1.34 3.92
CA ILE A 17 10.37 -2.16 4.48
C ILE A 17 9.43 -1.29 5.32
N THR A 18 8.14 -1.47 5.08
CA THR A 18 7.05 -0.94 5.89
C THR A 18 6.13 -2.07 6.33
N PHE A 19 5.12 -1.77 7.14
CA PHE A 19 4.17 -2.75 7.65
C PHE A 19 2.76 -2.37 7.26
N ARG A 20 1.94 -3.38 6.99
CA ARG A 20 0.50 -3.25 6.80
C ARG A 20 -0.20 -3.98 7.93
N GLU A 21 -1.16 -3.31 8.56
CA GLU A 21 -2.04 -3.94 9.53
C GLU A 21 -3.17 -4.64 8.78
N LYS A 22 -3.26 -5.96 8.98
CA LYS A 22 -4.33 -6.80 8.48
C LYS A 22 -4.75 -7.73 9.61
N ASP A 23 -6.01 -7.68 10.01
CA ASP A 23 -6.56 -8.56 11.07
C ASP A 23 -5.72 -8.55 12.36
N GLU A 24 -5.31 -7.35 12.81
CA GLU A 24 -4.43 -7.13 13.97
C GLU A 24 -3.00 -7.71 13.83
N LEU A 25 -2.66 -8.27 12.66
CA LEU A 25 -1.31 -8.66 12.30
C LEU A 25 -0.60 -7.56 11.52
N GLN A 26 0.63 -7.26 11.94
CA GLN A 26 1.56 -6.45 11.15
C GLN A 26 2.30 -7.32 10.14
N LEU A 27 1.96 -7.17 8.86
CA LEU A 27 2.60 -7.86 7.75
C LEU A 27 3.69 -6.97 7.15
N PRO A 28 4.95 -7.42 7.14
CA PRO A 28 6.01 -6.66 6.49
C PRO A 28 5.79 -6.63 4.98
N GLN A 29 6.02 -5.46 4.39
CA GLN A 29 5.78 -5.16 2.99
C GLN A 29 6.93 -4.30 2.44
N CYS A 30 7.37 -4.58 1.21
CA CYS A 30 8.34 -3.72 0.54
C CYS A 30 7.69 -2.46 0.00
N VAL A 31 8.28 -1.29 0.22
CA VAL A 31 7.77 0.00 -0.29
C VAL A 31 8.04 0.20 -1.78
N ILE A 32 8.91 -0.63 -2.37
CA ILE A 32 9.32 -0.50 -3.78
C ILE A 32 8.43 -1.37 -4.67
N CYS A 33 8.32 -2.67 -4.37
CA CYS A 33 7.54 -3.62 -5.16
C CYS A 33 6.20 -4.02 -4.54
N MET A 34 5.84 -3.46 -3.38
CA MET A 34 4.57 -3.72 -2.68
C MET A 34 4.34 -5.18 -2.26
N LYS A 35 5.31 -6.08 -2.46
CA LYS A 35 5.21 -7.50 -2.08
C LYS A 35 5.35 -7.66 -0.56
N HIS A 36 4.47 -8.49 0.02
CA HIS A 36 4.55 -8.93 1.41
C HIS A 36 5.77 -9.84 1.61
N LEU A 37 6.38 -9.76 2.80
CA LEU A 37 7.46 -10.63 3.21
C LEU A 37 6.99 -11.61 4.27
N ILE A 38 7.65 -12.75 4.35
CA ILE A 38 7.51 -13.68 5.47
C ILE A 38 8.35 -13.15 6.63
N ASN A 39 7.90 -13.36 7.87
CA ASN A 39 8.60 -12.92 9.08
C ASN A 39 10.07 -13.40 9.16
N ASP A 40 10.40 -14.61 8.68
CA ASP A 40 11.80 -15.09 8.68
C ASP A 40 12.70 -14.32 7.68
N SER A 41 12.12 -13.62 6.71
CA SER A 41 12.86 -12.71 5.81
C SER A 41 13.22 -11.37 6.46
N MET A 42 12.71 -11.07 7.66
CA MET A 42 12.98 -9.84 8.40
C MET A 42 14.35 -9.79 9.08
N ARG A 43 15.25 -10.74 8.79
CA ARG A 43 16.64 -10.66 9.26
C ARG A 43 17.38 -9.59 8.43
N PRO A 44 18.13 -8.66 9.05
CA PRO A 44 18.78 -7.54 8.35
C PRO A 44 19.59 -7.96 7.10
N HIS A 45 20.44 -8.98 7.22
CA HIS A 45 21.25 -9.49 6.09
C HIS A 45 20.39 -9.98 4.91
N ARG A 46 19.19 -10.52 5.16
CA ARG A 46 18.28 -10.99 4.10
C ARG A 46 17.58 -9.83 3.42
N LEU A 47 17.20 -8.80 4.19
CA LEU A 47 16.62 -7.58 3.65
C LEU A 47 17.62 -6.83 2.76
N GLU A 48 18.87 -6.74 3.21
CA GLU A 48 19.95 -6.15 2.42
C GLU A 48 20.22 -6.94 1.14
N ARG A 49 20.34 -8.27 1.22
CA ARG A 49 20.50 -9.13 0.04
C ARG A 49 19.33 -8.96 -0.93
N ARG A 50 18.10 -8.93 -0.42
CA ARG A 50 16.91 -8.71 -1.24
C ARG A 50 16.98 -7.36 -1.95
N LEU A 51 17.35 -6.30 -1.25
CA LEU A 51 17.48 -4.97 -1.84
C LEU A 51 18.49 -5.00 -2.99
N LYS A 52 19.66 -5.63 -2.79
CA LYS A 52 20.68 -5.80 -3.84
C LYS A 52 20.21 -6.62 -5.03
N GLN A 53 19.48 -7.71 -4.80
CA GLN A 53 19.05 -8.63 -5.86
C GLN A 53 17.81 -8.15 -6.62
N GLN A 54 16.81 -7.63 -5.91
CA GLN A 54 15.52 -7.23 -6.52
C GLN A 54 15.52 -5.77 -6.94
N HIS A 55 16.35 -4.93 -6.32
CA HIS A 55 16.36 -3.49 -6.51
C HIS A 55 17.80 -2.94 -6.58
N PRO A 56 18.66 -3.45 -7.50
CA PRO A 56 20.07 -3.09 -7.57
C PRO A 56 20.29 -1.57 -7.75
N THR A 57 19.38 -0.90 -8.46
CA THR A 57 19.41 0.55 -8.71
C THR A 57 19.08 1.41 -7.48
N LEU A 58 18.58 0.80 -6.41
CA LEU A 58 18.13 1.48 -5.19
C LEU A 58 19.04 1.19 -3.98
N VAL A 59 20.11 0.41 -4.16
CA VAL A 59 21.08 0.07 -3.11
C VAL A 59 21.83 1.31 -2.62
N LEU A 60 22.08 2.27 -3.50
CA LEU A 60 22.81 3.51 -3.20
C LEU A 60 21.89 4.67 -2.78
N LYS A 61 20.56 4.47 -2.76
CA LYS A 61 19.63 5.55 -2.45
C LYS A 61 19.39 5.67 -0.95
N THR A 62 19.22 6.91 -0.50
CA THR A 62 19.07 7.30 0.91
C THR A 62 17.74 6.85 1.52
N LYS A 63 17.75 6.71 2.86
CA LYS A 63 16.59 6.42 3.71
C LYS A 63 15.38 7.32 3.39
N GLU A 64 15.63 8.56 2.99
CA GLU A 64 14.62 9.56 2.63
C GLU A 64 13.68 9.10 1.51
N LEU A 65 14.21 8.44 0.47
CA LEU A 65 13.40 7.95 -0.62
C LEU A 65 12.47 6.82 -0.16
N PHE A 66 12.98 5.93 0.69
CA PHE A 66 12.16 4.86 1.27
C PHE A 66 11.10 5.41 2.23
N SER A 67 11.41 6.45 3.02
CA SER A 67 10.43 7.15 3.84
C SER A 67 9.31 7.76 3.00
N TYR A 68 9.67 8.52 1.95
CA TYR A 68 8.71 9.12 1.04
C TYR A 68 7.80 8.07 0.38
N LYS A 69 8.39 6.97 -0.12
CA LYS A 69 7.62 5.86 -0.69
C LYS A 69 6.73 5.17 0.34
N ALA A 70 7.20 5.03 1.59
CA ALA A 70 6.39 4.47 2.67
C ALA A 70 5.16 5.33 2.96
N GLU A 71 5.32 6.66 3.01
CA GLU A 71 4.21 7.60 3.19
C GLU A 71 3.25 7.60 2.01
N SER A 72 3.76 7.60 0.78
CA SER A 72 2.94 7.48 -0.43
C SER A 72 2.14 6.18 -0.42
N LEU A 73 2.76 5.06 -0.02
CA LEU A 73 2.08 3.78 0.13
C LEU A 73 1.02 3.80 1.23
N LYS A 74 1.25 4.50 2.35
CA LYS A 74 0.23 4.67 3.39
C LYS A 74 -0.98 5.42 2.84
N ARG A 75 -0.78 6.49 2.07
CA ARG A 75 -1.86 7.26 1.43
C ARG A 75 -2.62 6.46 0.36
N MET A 76 -1.94 5.59 -0.36
CA MET A 76 -2.57 4.70 -1.35
C MET A 76 -3.40 3.56 -0.73
N ARG A 77 -3.23 3.27 0.57
CA ARG A 77 -4.04 2.25 1.22
C ARG A 77 -5.44 2.81 1.39
N LEU A 78 -6.41 2.13 0.76
CA LEU A 78 -7.81 2.32 1.08
C LEU A 78 -7.97 2.03 2.57
N ASP A 79 -8.40 3.03 3.34
CA ASP A 79 -8.82 2.82 4.71
C ASP A 79 -9.94 1.77 4.72
N LYS A 80 -10.00 0.94 5.78
CA LYS A 80 -11.06 -0.08 5.97
C LYS A 80 -12.48 0.48 5.80
N SER A 81 -12.65 1.80 5.88
CA SER A 81 -13.90 2.51 5.67
C SER A 81 -14.47 2.39 4.25
N GLY A 82 -13.67 2.08 3.22
CA GLY A 82 -14.19 1.98 1.84
C GLY A 82 -14.84 3.27 1.32
N SER A 83 -14.65 4.40 2.03
CA SER A 83 -15.35 5.67 1.80
C SER A 83 -15.08 6.27 0.41
N TYR A 84 -14.03 5.83 -0.28
CA TYR A 84 -13.70 6.31 -1.62
C TYR A 84 -14.60 5.75 -2.72
N HIS A 85 -15.51 4.81 -2.39
CA HIS A 85 -16.47 4.27 -3.34
C HIS A 85 -17.88 4.85 -3.20
N THR A 86 -18.17 5.72 -2.23
CA THR A 86 -19.54 6.27 -2.10
C THR A 86 -19.96 7.00 -3.36
N ALA A 87 -19.10 7.87 -3.90
CA ALA A 87 -19.40 8.61 -5.13
C ALA A 87 -19.60 7.66 -6.33
N SER A 88 -18.69 6.71 -6.55
CA SER A 88 -18.82 5.74 -7.67
C SER A 88 -20.03 4.83 -7.51
N PHE A 89 -20.33 4.42 -6.28
CA PHE A 89 -21.50 3.61 -5.93
C PHE A 89 -22.79 4.39 -6.12
N GLU A 90 -22.85 5.65 -5.68
CA GLU A 90 -24.00 6.54 -5.87
C GLU A 90 -24.26 6.83 -7.35
N ILE A 91 -23.21 7.10 -8.13
CA ILE A 91 -23.33 7.27 -9.59
C ILE A 91 -23.86 5.98 -10.23
N GLY A 92 -23.28 4.82 -9.91
CA GLY A 92 -23.76 3.52 -10.40
C GLY A 92 -25.22 3.24 -9.99
N PHE A 93 -25.59 3.57 -8.76
CA PHE A 93 -26.94 3.42 -8.23
C PHE A 93 -27.94 4.35 -8.92
N MET A 94 -27.57 5.61 -9.16
CA MET A 94 -28.40 6.56 -9.92
C MET A 94 -28.62 6.10 -11.37
N ILE A 95 -27.56 5.62 -12.03
CA ILE A 95 -27.65 5.08 -13.40
C ILE A 95 -28.59 3.86 -13.43
N ALA A 96 -28.42 2.93 -12.49
CA ALA A 96 -29.27 1.74 -12.37
C ALA A 96 -30.74 2.10 -12.09
N LYS A 97 -30.99 3.07 -11.19
CA LYS A 97 -32.33 3.56 -10.86
C LYS A 97 -33.01 4.24 -12.04
N GLN A 98 -32.24 4.97 -12.85
CA GLN A 98 -32.75 5.63 -14.06
C GLN A 98 -32.86 4.67 -15.27
N LYS A 99 -32.33 3.43 -15.17
CA LYS A 99 -32.23 2.45 -16.27
C LYS A 99 -31.56 3.01 -17.53
N LYS A 100 -30.60 3.91 -17.34
CA LYS A 100 -29.88 4.58 -18.43
C LYS A 100 -28.55 3.85 -18.70
N PRO A 101 -28.00 3.98 -19.92
CA PRO A 101 -26.67 3.45 -20.22
C PRO A 101 -25.60 4.13 -19.37
N HIS A 102 -24.48 3.44 -19.16
CA HIS A 102 -23.35 3.91 -18.36
C HIS A 102 -22.73 5.23 -18.89
N THR A 103 -23.01 5.60 -20.14
CA THR A 103 -22.56 6.84 -20.81
C THR A 103 -23.02 8.11 -20.08
N ILE A 104 -24.12 8.06 -19.32
CA ILE A 104 -24.62 9.21 -18.54
C ILE A 104 -23.80 9.49 -17.27
N SER A 105 -22.87 8.61 -16.92
CA SER A 105 -21.93 8.89 -15.82
C SER A 105 -21.18 10.21 -16.02
N GLU A 106 -20.83 10.57 -17.26
CA GLU A 106 -20.12 11.81 -17.58
C GLU A 106 -20.95 13.08 -17.35
N GLU A 107 -22.28 13.03 -17.53
CA GLU A 107 -23.18 14.15 -17.20
C GLU A 107 -23.48 14.24 -15.69
N LEU A 108 -23.49 13.11 -14.98
CA LEU A 108 -23.77 13.04 -13.55
C LEU A 108 -22.56 13.48 -12.70
N ILE A 109 -21.34 13.30 -13.22
CA ILE A 109 -20.13 13.82 -12.60
C ILE A 109 -20.12 15.34 -12.82
N LYS A 110 -20.44 16.12 -11.77
CA LYS A 110 -20.24 17.58 -11.83
C LYS A 110 -18.78 17.87 -12.17
N PRO A 111 -18.47 18.82 -13.07
CA PRO A 111 -17.10 19.27 -13.24
C PRO A 111 -16.59 19.77 -11.89
N CYS A 112 -15.57 19.10 -11.36
CA CYS A 112 -14.78 19.64 -10.28
C CYS A 112 -13.99 20.83 -10.86
N ILE A 113 -14.42 22.04 -10.51
CA ILE A 113 -13.59 23.25 -10.56
C ILE A 113 -12.86 23.35 -9.22
#